data_AF-A0A916IF42-F1
#
_entry.id   AF-A0A916IF42-F1
#
_cell.length_a   1.000
_cell.length_b   1.000
_cell.length_c   1.000
_cell.angle_alpha   90.00
_cell.angle_beta   90.00
_cell.angle_gamma   90.00
#
_symmetry.space_group_name_H-M   'P 1'
#
loop_
_entity.id
_entity.type
_entity.pdbx_description
1 polymer ?
#
loop_
_entity_poly.entity_id
_entity_poly.type
_entity_poly.pdbx_seq_one_letter_code
_entity_poly.pdbx_strand_id
1 'polypeptide(L)'
;MDRSSRVRDSSSSVCRTLNSDDGAIEYRLTPTSSGLLVERVQRRMGSRRIVLSTLFADGDSFERWCDADSIRFECPLVYTSLKRDGRVFFGGGA
;
A
#
# COMPACT_ATOMS: atom_id res chain seq x y z
N MET A 1 -36.01 -25.09 -11.71
CA MET A 1 -34.93 -24.37 -12.43
C MET A 1 -34.22 -23.50 -11.40
N ASP A 2 -33.13 -24.03 -10.86
CA ASP A 2 -32.42 -23.51 -9.71
C ASP A 2 -31.59 -22.28 -10.11
N ARG A 3 -31.86 -21.12 -9.48
CA ARG A 3 -31.07 -19.90 -9.66
C ARG A 3 -29.77 -20.05 -8.87
N SER A 4 -28.81 -20.76 -9.45
CA SER A 4 -27.43 -20.75 -8.98
C SER A 4 -26.79 -19.38 -9.29
N SER A 5 -27.09 -18.38 -8.46
CA SER A 5 -26.31 -17.15 -8.41
C SER A 5 -24.97 -17.49 -7.74
N ARG A 6 -23.96 -17.77 -8.57
CA ARG A 6 -22.57 -17.68 -8.14
C ARG A 6 -22.33 -16.23 -7.74
N VAL A 7 -22.40 -15.94 -6.44
CA VAL A 7 -21.78 -14.74 -5.88
C VAL A 7 -20.30 -14.91 -6.18
N ARG A 8 -19.83 -14.29 -7.25
CA ARG A 8 -18.41 -14.00 -7.40
C ARG A 8 -18.13 -13.02 -6.27
N ASP A 9 -17.41 -13.47 -5.25
CA ASP A 9 -16.76 -12.57 -4.32
C ASP A 9 -15.74 -11.77 -5.12
N SER A 10 -16.22 -10.67 -5.70
CA SER A 10 -15.37 -9.63 -6.24
C SER A 10 -14.81 -8.92 -5.03
N SER A 11 -13.75 -9.48 -4.45
CA SER A 11 -12.90 -8.78 -3.50
C SER A 11 -12.48 -7.48 -4.18
N SER A 12 -13.22 -6.41 -3.91
CA SER A 12 -12.97 -5.08 -4.42
C SER A 12 -11.65 -4.67 -3.83
N SER A 13 -10.60 -4.71 -4.63
CA SER A 13 -9.27 -4.28 -4.24
C SER A 13 -9.27 -2.74 -4.18
N VAL A 14 -9.92 -2.19 -3.16
CA VAL A 14 -10.07 -0.74 -2.96
C VAL A 14 -8.70 -0.13 -2.69
N CYS A 15 -8.41 0.98 -3.37
CA CYS A 15 -7.23 1.79 -3.11
C CYS A 15 -7.26 2.30 -1.67
N ARG A 16 -6.14 2.21 -0.94
CA ARG A 16 -6.02 2.70 0.44
C ARG A 16 -5.04 3.87 0.50
N THR A 17 -5.39 4.88 1.29
CA THR A 17 -4.51 6.00 1.61
C THR A 17 -4.16 5.97 3.09
N LEU A 18 -2.88 6.09 3.41
CA LEU A 18 -2.34 6.14 4.76
C LEU A 18 -1.58 7.46 4.94
N ASN A 19 -1.74 8.11 6.09
CA ASN A 19 -1.07 9.38 6.39
C ASN A 19 -0.35 9.28 7.72
N SER A 20 0.79 9.96 7.85
CA SER A 20 1.33 10.29 9.17
C SER A 20 0.49 11.37 9.84
N ASP A 21 0.48 11.41 11.17
CA ASP A 21 -0.33 12.35 11.95
C ASP A 21 0.01 13.82 11.66
N ASP A 22 1.27 14.10 11.35
CA ASP A 22 1.78 15.42 10.97
C ASP A 22 1.58 15.77 9.48
N GLY A 23 1.03 14.84 8.69
CA GLY A 23 0.82 14.97 7.25
C GLY A 23 2.11 15.00 6.42
N ALA A 24 3.29 14.81 7.03
CA ALA A 24 4.57 14.81 6.34
C ALA A 24 4.65 13.67 5.31
N ILE A 25 4.04 12.52 5.61
CA ILE A 25 4.05 11.33 4.76
C ILE A 25 2.63 10.92 4.40
N GLU A 26 2.44 10.59 3.13
CA GLU A 26 1.24 9.94 2.60
C GLU A 26 1.67 8.74 1.76
N TYR A 27 1.01 7.60 1.97
CA TYR A 27 1.11 6.44 1.09
C TYR A 27 -0.23 6.19 0.41
N ARG A 28 -0.19 5.86 -0.89
CA ARG A 28 -1.34 5.39 -1.66
C ARG A 28 -1.04 3.98 -2.14
N LEU A 29 -1.89 3.05 -1.76
CA LEU A 29 -1.82 1.63 -2.09
C LEU A 29 -2.89 1.35 -3.13
N THR A 30 -2.49 1.18 -4.38
CA THR A 30 -3.39 0.92 -5.50
C THR A 30 -3.15 -0.49 -6.02
N PRO A 31 -4.10 -1.42 -5.81
CA PRO A 31 -4.03 -2.75 -6.40
C PRO A 31 -4.11 -2.65 -7.92
N THR A 32 -3.33 -3.47 -8.60
CA THR A 32 -3.25 -3.54 -10.06
C THR A 32 -3.34 -5.01 -10.49
N SER A 33 -3.56 -5.26 -11.78
CA SER A 33 -3.49 -6.62 -12.33
C SER A 33 -2.10 -7.26 -12.21
N SER A 34 -1.06 -6.46 -11.97
CA SER A 34 0.35 -6.90 -11.92
C SER A 34 0.94 -6.85 -10.51
N GLY A 35 0.12 -6.65 -9.47
CA GLY A 35 0.56 -6.51 -8.08
C GLY A 35 0.11 -5.19 -7.45
N LEU A 36 0.93 -4.63 -6.56
CA LEU A 36 0.58 -3.45 -5.75
C LEU A 36 1.42 -2.23 -6.15
N LEU A 37 0.77 -1.17 -6.62
CA LEU A 37 1.40 0.14 -6.78
C LEU A 37 1.38 0.88 -5.45
N VAL A 38 2.55 1.25 -4.96
CA VAL A 38 2.76 2.07 -3.78
C VAL A 38 3.28 3.42 -4.22
N GLU A 39 2.50 4.47 -4.01
CA GLU A 39 2.98 5.84 -4.14
C GLU A 39 3.24 6.42 -2.75
N ARG A 40 4.43 6.97 -2.55
CA ARG A 40 4.79 7.74 -1.35
C ARG A 40 4.91 9.21 -1.72
N VAL A 41 4.18 10.06 -1.01
CA VAL A 41 4.38 11.51 -1.02
C VAL A 41 5.03 11.92 0.30
N GLN A 42 6.21 12.52 0.22
CA GLN A 42 6.90 13.14 1.35
C GLN A 42 6.87 14.67 1.19
N ARG A 43 6.18 15.35 2.10
CA ARG A 43 6.15 16.82 2.20
C ARG A 43 7.35 17.27 3.02
N ARG A 44 8.10 18.25 2.51
CA ARG A 44 9.24 18.87 3.20
C ARG A 44 8.91 20.34 3.48
N MET A 45 9.70 20.98 4.33
CA MET A 45 9.56 22.41 4.69
C MET A 45 9.23 23.29 3.46
N GLY A 46 8.21 24.13 3.60
CA GLY A 46 7.64 24.93 2.52
C GLY A 46 6.71 24.11 1.61
N SER A 47 6.70 24.41 0.31
CA SER A 47 5.81 23.77 -0.67
C SER A 47 6.47 22.62 -1.45
N ARG A 48 7.59 22.08 -0.96
CA ARG A 48 8.34 21.02 -1.66
C ARG A 48 7.75 19.65 -1.31
N ARG A 49 7.54 18.81 -2.34
CA ARG A 49 7.15 17.41 -2.17
C ARG A 49 8.04 16.49 -3.01
N ILE A 50 8.37 15.33 -2.45
CA ILE A 50 8.98 14.22 -3.16
C ILE A 50 7.89 13.17 -3.36
N VAL A 51 7.77 12.68 -4.59
CA VAL A 51 6.85 11.58 -4.91
C VAL A 51 7.69 10.41 -5.42
N LEU A 52 7.51 9.24 -4.82
CA LEU A 52 8.11 7.99 -5.25
C LEU A 52 7.00 6.99 -5.55
N SER A 53 6.97 6.44 -6.75
CA SER A 53 6.01 5.41 -7.15
C SER A 53 6.76 4.12 -7.43
N THR A 54 6.37 3.03 -6.76
CA THR A 54 7.00 1.71 -6.90
C THR A 54 5.92 0.64 -7.07
N LEU A 55 6.06 -0.21 -8.08
CA LEU A 55 5.18 -1.36 -8.29
C LEU A 55 5.85 -2.62 -7.76
N PHE A 56 5.13 -3.37 -6.94
CA PHE A 56 5.58 -4.65 -6.39
C PHE A 56 4.75 -5.78 -6.96
N ALA A 57 5.41 -6.76 -7.57
CA ALA A 57 4.76 -7.94 -8.14
C ALA A 57 4.34 -8.94 -7.05
N ASP A 58 5.03 -8.94 -5.91
CA ASP A 58 4.84 -9.90 -4.83
C ASP A 58 5.06 -9.27 -3.44
N GLY A 59 4.60 -9.97 -2.41
CA GLY A 59 4.70 -9.52 -1.02
C GLY A 59 6.16 -9.46 -0.53
N ASP A 60 7.04 -10.35 -0.98
CA ASP A 60 8.43 -10.42 -0.50
C ASP A 60 9.26 -9.23 -0.96
N SER A 61 9.08 -8.78 -2.21
CA SER A 61 9.71 -7.58 -2.74
C SER A 61 9.18 -6.32 -2.06
N PHE A 62 7.87 -6.26 -1.80
CA PHE A 62 7.26 -5.18 -1.02
C PHE A 62 7.83 -5.11 0.40
N GLU A 63 7.91 -6.24 1.11
CA GLU A 63 8.43 -6.29 2.48
C GLU A 63 9.89 -5.88 2.57
N ARG A 64 10.73 -6.39 1.65
CA ARG A 64 12.14 -5.99 1.57
C ARG A 64 12.30 -4.50 1.32
N TRP A 65 11.48 -3.91 0.45
CA TRP A 65 11.50 -2.47 0.21
C TRP A 65 11.10 -1.69 1.46
N CYS A 66 10.04 -2.10 2.16
CA CYS A 66 9.66 -1.48 3.42
C CYS A 66 10.81 -1.51 4.43
N ASP A 67 11.43 -2.68 4.64
CA ASP A 67 12.44 -2.86 5.70
C ASP A 67 13.75 -2.11 5.41
N ALA A 68 14.06 -1.89 4.13
CA ALA A 68 15.20 -1.09 3.69
C ALA A 68 14.98 0.43 3.83
N ASP A 69 13.73 0.90 3.94
CA ASP A 69 13.42 2.32 3.93
C ASP A 69 13.61 2.95 5.33
N SER A 70 14.54 3.90 5.45
CA SER A 70 14.86 4.56 6.72
C SER A 70 13.70 5.39 7.28
N ILE A 71 12.70 5.74 6.46
CA ILE A 71 11.53 6.51 6.89
C ILE A 71 10.71 5.80 7.98
N ARG A 72 10.87 4.48 8.11
CA ARG A 72 10.24 3.67 9.16
C ARG A 72 10.59 4.13 10.57
N PHE A 73 11.73 4.80 10.72
CA PHE A 73 12.17 5.36 12.00
C PHE A 73 11.59 6.76 12.26
N GLU A 74 11.29 7.52 11.20
CA GLU A 74 10.73 8.87 11.30
C GLU A 74 9.21 8.83 11.54
N CYS A 75 8.50 7.91 10.90
CA CYS A 75 7.04 7.78 11.01
C CYS A 75 6.63 6.31 11.27
N PRO A 76 6.87 5.76 12.47
CA PRO A 76 6.70 4.33 12.74
C PRO A 76 5.24 3.83 12.65
N LEU A 77 4.25 4.67 12.98
CA LEU A 77 2.83 4.29 12.96
C LEU A 77 2.29 4.14 11.53
N VAL A 78 2.56 5.10 10.65
CA VAL A 78 2.16 5.01 9.24
C VAL A 78 2.91 3.87 8.54
N TYR A 79 4.17 3.62 8.92
CA TYR A 79 4.94 2.48 8.43
C TYR A 79 4.35 1.13 8.85
N THR A 80 3.96 0.99 10.12
CA THR A 80 3.30 -0.23 10.60
C THR A 80 1.98 -0.48 9.85
N SER A 81 1.21 0.58 9.63
CA SER A 81 -0.03 0.53 8.84
C SER A 81 0.25 0.14 7.39
N LEU A 82 1.31 0.67 6.78
CA LEU A 82 1.74 0.35 5.42
C LEU A 82 2.03 -1.14 5.26
N LYS A 83 2.83 -1.75 6.15
CA LYS A 83 3.12 -3.19 6.07
C LYS A 83 1.87 -4.04 6.24
N ARG A 84 1.05 -3.73 7.25
CA ARG A 84 -0.18 -4.48 7.53
C ARG A 84 -1.14 -4.44 6.34
N ASP A 85 -1.42 -3.25 5.84
CA ASP A 85 -2.41 -3.04 4.79
C ASP A 85 -1.89 -3.52 3.42
N GLY A 86 -0.59 -3.35 3.16
CA GLY A 86 0.09 -3.84 1.96
C GLY A 86 0.04 -5.37 1.83
N ARG A 87 0.32 -6.10 2.91
CA ARG A 87 0.29 -7.58 2.94
C ARG A 87 -1.06 -8.16 2.53
N VAL A 88 -2.16 -7.50 2.87
CA VAL A 88 -3.52 -7.96 2.52
C VAL A 88 -3.68 -8.07 1.00
N PHE A 89 -2.99 -7.25 0.21
CA PHE A 89 -3.09 -7.29 -1.25
C PHE A 89 -2.35 -8.46 -1.91
N PHE A 90 -1.45 -9.11 -1.17
CA PHE A 90 -0.72 -10.29 -1.64
C PHE A 90 -1.25 -11.60 -1.03
N GLY A 91 -2.10 -11.53 0.00
CA GLY A 91 -2.63 -12.69 0.74
C GLY A 91 -3.74 -13.48 0.03
N GLY A 92 -3.95 -13.31 -1.27
CA GLY A 92 -4.93 -14.04 -2.07
C GLY A 92 -4.27 -15.10 -2.94
N GLY A 93 -3.83 -16.20 -2.34
CA GLY A 93 -3.20 -17.31 -3.06
C GLY A 93 -2.79 -18.45 -2.13
N ALA A 94 -3.77 -19.14 -1.57
CA ALA A 94 -3.63 -20.49 -1.05
C ALA A 94 -4.62 -21.40 -1.81
#